data_AF-A0A7D9JSC2-F1
#
_entry.id   AF-A0A7D9JSC2-F1
#
_cell.length_a   1.000
_cell.length_b   1.000
_cell.length_c   1.000
_cell.angle_alpha   90.00
_cell.angle_beta   90.00
_cell.angle_gamma   90.00
#
_symmetry.space_group_name_H-M   'P 1'
#
loop_
_entity.id
_entity.type
_entity.pdbx_description
1 polymer ?
#
loop_
_entity_poly.entity_id
_entity_poly.type
_entity_poly.pdbx_seq_one_letter_code
_entity_poly.pdbx_strand_id
1 'polypeptide(L)'
;MLKKGDITIGEGDAIINVLPDSLKLVDGGGVCKSILKCGGNVVQQEIDLRRREAARFIPGAIFHTSAGSIKNVKNIIHFVPSEFDVSALQGDIENCLRLAQKCSFRCILIPAIGTANFGFSPEDSANTILNAATNYSITSNHRLTLIIVVYQEEMLPNFKMVLEDKMKYALVDIPSNWAEQPNGKVVHLVNLPQSSDEYRENLKLFNNGNSVYEVTKIERIQNPGLYRAYIVKRQSMAGKVNERRLFHGTNATNIDKINTNNFSRSFAGEN
;
A
#
# COMPACT_ATOMS: atom_id res chain seq x y z
N MET A 1 -9.55 0.02 -9.69
CA MET A 1 -9.73 0.10 -11.16
C MET A 1 -8.78 1.16 -11.72
N LEU A 2 -8.34 1.02 -12.97
CA LEU A 2 -7.52 2.02 -13.67
C LEU A 2 -8.32 2.62 -14.84
N LYS A 3 -8.35 3.95 -14.98
CA LYS A 3 -8.98 4.65 -16.09
C LYS A 3 -8.04 5.72 -16.66
N LYS A 4 -8.12 5.95 -17.98
CA LYS A 4 -7.50 7.11 -18.64
C LYS A 4 -8.49 8.27 -18.64
N GLY A 5 -8.02 9.49 -18.38
CA GLY A 5 -8.77 10.71 -18.68
C GLY A 5 -8.66 11.82 -17.63
N ASP A 6 -9.51 12.83 -17.80
CA ASP A 6 -9.68 13.90 -16.81
C ASP A 6 -10.49 13.38 -15.61
N ILE A 7 -9.93 13.53 -14.42
CA ILE A 7 -10.54 13.08 -13.17
C ILE A 7 -11.87 13.77 -12.88
N THR A 8 -12.10 14.98 -13.40
CA THR A 8 -13.36 15.73 -13.24
C THR A 8 -14.51 15.22 -14.10
N ILE A 9 -14.24 14.32 -15.06
CA ILE A 9 -15.24 13.65 -15.90
C ILE A 9 -15.65 12.29 -15.30
N GLY A 10 -14.86 11.77 -14.36
CA GLY A 10 -15.13 10.49 -13.71
C GLY A 10 -16.40 10.48 -12.86
N GLU A 11 -16.80 9.28 -12.44
CA GLU A 11 -17.96 9.05 -11.60
C GLU A 11 -17.54 8.43 -10.27
N GLY A 12 -18.01 9.02 -9.17
CA GLY A 12 -17.72 8.57 -7.81
C GLY A 12 -18.26 9.53 -6.76
N ASP A 13 -18.13 9.17 -5.49
CA ASP A 13 -18.58 9.99 -4.39
C ASP A 13 -17.63 11.16 -4.11
N ALA A 14 -16.32 10.97 -4.34
CA ALA A 14 -15.31 12.01 -4.14
C ALA A 14 -14.09 11.90 -5.07
N ILE A 15 -13.44 13.04 -5.32
CA ILE A 15 -12.10 13.15 -5.91
C ILE A 15 -11.09 13.43 -4.81
N ILE A 16 -9.92 12.78 -4.82
CA ILE A 16 -8.77 13.19 -4.00
C ILE A 16 -7.99 14.28 -4.74
N ASN A 17 -7.72 15.38 -4.05
CA ASN A 17 -6.93 16.51 -4.54
C ASN A 17 -5.80 16.86 -3.56
N VAL A 18 -4.61 17.07 -4.12
CA VAL A 18 -3.45 17.57 -3.38
C VAL A 18 -3.43 19.09 -3.48
N LEU A 19 -3.48 19.78 -2.36
CA LEU A 19 -3.38 21.24 -2.31
C LEU A 19 -1.93 21.70 -2.09
N PRO A 20 -1.54 22.85 -2.68
CA PRO A 20 -0.32 23.54 -2.28
C PRO A 20 -0.49 24.22 -0.92
N ASP A 21 0.62 24.62 -0.30
CA ASP A 21 0.64 25.32 1.00
C ASP A 21 -0.15 26.63 1.00
N SER A 22 -0.28 27.29 -0.17
CA SER A 22 -1.08 28.51 -0.30
C SER A 22 -2.59 28.27 -0.09
N LEU A 23 -3.03 27.01 -0.19
CA LEU A 23 -4.42 26.57 -0.19
C LEU A 23 -5.24 27.15 -1.35
N LYS A 24 -4.56 27.60 -2.41
CA LYS A 24 -5.19 28.14 -3.61
C LYS A 24 -5.09 27.13 -4.75
N LEU A 25 -6.24 26.77 -5.33
CA LEU A 25 -6.34 25.88 -6.48
C LEU A 25 -5.59 26.44 -7.70
N VAL A 26 -5.54 27.77 -7.86
CA VAL A 26 -4.82 28.44 -8.96
C VAL A 26 -3.31 28.18 -8.92
N ASP A 27 -2.74 28.05 -7.73
CA ASP A 27 -1.31 27.82 -7.52
C ASP A 27 -0.94 26.33 -7.58
N GLY A 28 -1.95 25.45 -7.61
CA GLY A 28 -1.78 24.01 -7.59
C GLY A 28 -1.41 23.40 -8.94
N GLY A 29 -1.24 22.08 -8.93
CA GLY A 29 -0.97 21.28 -10.14
C GLY A 29 -2.19 21.15 -11.07
N GLY A 30 -2.04 20.31 -12.11
CA GLY A 30 -3.07 20.11 -13.13
C GLY A 30 -4.45 19.74 -12.57
N VAL A 31 -4.50 18.87 -11.55
CA VAL A 31 -5.75 18.45 -10.90
C VAL A 31 -6.45 19.63 -10.20
N CYS A 32 -5.71 20.48 -9.47
CA CYS A 32 -6.28 21.68 -8.85
C CYS A 32 -6.89 22.62 -9.89
N LYS A 33 -6.18 22.83 -11.02
CA LYS A 33 -6.65 23.68 -12.12
C LYS A 33 -7.89 23.11 -12.81
N SER A 34 -7.95 21.79 -13.04
CA SER A 34 -9.14 21.12 -13.57
C SER A 34 -10.33 21.24 -12.61
N ILE A 35 -10.10 21.03 -11.31
CA ILE A 35 -11.13 21.20 -10.28
C ILE A 35 -11.67 22.64 -10.26
N LEU A 36 -10.80 23.65 -10.29
CA LEU A 36 -11.23 25.04 -10.31
C LEU A 36 -12.05 25.36 -11.57
N LYS A 37 -11.60 24.87 -12.73
CA LYS A 37 -12.27 25.07 -14.01
C LYS A 37 -13.65 24.41 -14.06
N CYS A 38 -13.77 23.18 -13.57
CA CYS A 38 -14.99 22.36 -13.71
C CYS A 38 -15.94 22.49 -12.53
N GLY A 39 -15.41 22.66 -11.31
CA GLY A 39 -16.18 22.87 -10.08
C GLY A 39 -16.59 24.33 -9.88
N GLY A 40 -15.83 25.28 -10.45
CA GLY A 40 -16.06 26.71 -10.29
C GLY A 40 -15.51 27.25 -8.96
N ASN A 41 -15.65 28.57 -8.76
CA ASN A 41 -15.05 29.28 -7.63
C ASN A 41 -15.59 28.86 -6.26
N VAL A 42 -16.76 28.22 -6.20
CA VAL A 42 -17.36 27.73 -4.94
C VAL A 42 -16.42 26.78 -4.20
N VAL A 43 -15.67 25.93 -4.91
CA VAL A 43 -14.71 25.01 -4.28
C VAL A 43 -13.61 25.79 -3.55
N GLN A 44 -13.08 26.86 -4.16
CA GLN A 44 -12.07 27.71 -3.52
C GLN A 44 -12.65 28.47 -2.33
N GLN A 45 -13.89 28.96 -2.43
CA GLN A 45 -14.56 29.66 -1.34
C GLN A 45 -14.75 28.76 -0.12
N GLU A 46 -15.08 27.49 -0.33
CA GLU A 46 -15.19 26.50 0.75
C GLU A 46 -13.82 26.18 1.37
N ILE A 47 -12.75 26.06 0.57
CA ILE A 47 -11.37 25.93 1.09
C ILE A 47 -11.01 27.14 1.97
N ASP A 48 -11.31 28.35 1.51
CA ASP A 48 -11.04 29.60 2.23
C ASP A 48 -11.88 29.72 3.52
N LEU A 49 -13.08 29.14 3.56
CA LEU A 49 -13.89 29.05 4.77
C LEU A 49 -13.26 28.08 5.79
N ARG A 50 -12.90 26.87 5.35
CA ARG A 50 -12.25 25.87 6.23
C ARG A 50 -10.93 26.36 6.81
N ARG A 51 -10.15 27.13 6.02
CA ARG A 51 -8.93 27.79 6.49
C ARG A 51 -9.20 28.77 7.62
N ARG A 52 -10.31 29.53 7.58
CA ARG A 52 -10.67 30.51 8.61
C ARG A 52 -11.17 29.85 9.90
N GLU A 53 -11.89 28.73 9.76
CA GLU A 53 -12.38 27.95 10.90
C GLU A 53 -11.27 27.17 11.61
N ALA A 54 -10.25 26.73 10.88
CA ALA A 54 -9.07 26.08 11.44
C ALA A 54 -8.12 27.14 12.01
N ALA A 55 -7.98 27.19 13.34
CA ALA A 55 -7.07 28.12 14.04
C ALA A 55 -5.61 28.06 13.54
N ARG A 56 -5.20 26.92 12.96
CA ARG A 56 -3.95 26.78 12.19
C ARG A 56 -4.13 25.65 11.19
N PHE A 57 -3.98 25.95 9.90
CA PHE A 57 -3.85 24.90 8.89
C PHE A 57 -2.40 24.41 8.91
N ILE A 58 -2.19 23.12 9.14
CA ILE A 58 -0.87 22.50 9.25
C ILE A 58 -0.64 21.54 8.08
N PRO A 59 0.62 21.36 7.63
CA PRO A 59 0.98 20.24 6.75
C PRO A 59 0.40 18.92 7.29
N GLY A 60 -0.12 18.07 6.40
CA GLY A 60 -0.84 16.85 6.73
C GLY A 60 -2.33 17.03 7.04
N ALA A 61 -2.88 18.26 6.94
CA ALA A 61 -4.29 18.49 7.17
C ALA A 61 -5.15 17.97 6.01
N ILE A 62 -6.26 17.32 6.36
CA ILE A 62 -7.18 16.66 5.43
C ILE A 62 -8.62 17.07 5.73
N PHE A 63 -9.36 17.47 4.71
CA PHE A 63 -10.75 17.89 4.80
C PHE A 63 -11.48 17.64 3.48
N HIS A 64 -12.78 17.90 3.42
CA HIS A 64 -13.51 17.84 2.15
C HIS A 64 -14.39 19.07 1.94
N THR A 65 -14.67 19.35 0.68
CA THR A 65 -15.57 20.40 0.17
C THR A 65 -16.61 19.77 -0.77
N SER A 66 -17.62 20.54 -1.18
CA SER A 66 -18.44 20.19 -2.33
C SER A 66 -17.61 20.23 -3.61
N ALA A 67 -18.02 19.44 -4.61
CA ALA A 67 -17.37 19.44 -5.92
C ALA A 67 -17.85 20.59 -6.84
N GLY A 68 -18.69 21.50 -6.33
CA GLY A 68 -19.28 22.60 -7.09
C GLY A 68 -20.07 22.10 -8.30
N SER A 69 -19.70 22.59 -9.49
CA SER A 69 -20.38 22.29 -10.76
C SER A 69 -19.93 20.98 -11.45
N ILE A 70 -19.09 20.17 -10.80
CA ILE A 70 -18.70 18.85 -11.33
C ILE A 70 -19.93 17.93 -11.32
N LYS A 71 -20.28 17.35 -12.47
CA LYS A 71 -21.57 16.66 -12.66
C LYS A 71 -21.73 15.35 -11.90
N ASN A 72 -20.70 14.50 -11.94
CA ASN A 72 -20.77 13.10 -11.52
C ASN A 72 -20.02 12.82 -10.22
N VAL A 73 -19.60 13.87 -9.52
CA VAL A 73 -18.91 13.81 -8.23
C VAL A 73 -19.49 14.90 -7.35
N LYS A 74 -19.76 14.60 -6.07
CA LYS A 74 -20.37 15.56 -5.14
C LYS A 74 -19.38 16.16 -4.15
N ASN A 75 -18.25 15.51 -3.92
CA ASN A 75 -17.28 15.91 -2.90
C ASN A 75 -15.85 15.94 -3.45
N ILE A 76 -14.99 16.75 -2.84
CA ILE A 76 -13.55 16.73 -3.08
C ILE A 76 -12.86 16.59 -1.73
N ILE A 77 -12.08 15.53 -1.57
CA ILE A 77 -11.20 15.33 -0.42
C ILE A 77 -9.89 16.04 -0.74
N HIS A 78 -9.56 17.04 0.06
CA HIS A 78 -8.34 17.82 -0.04
C HIS A 78 -7.37 17.38 1.05
N PHE A 79 -6.10 17.22 0.70
CA PHE A 79 -5.03 17.19 1.69
C PHE A 79 -3.89 18.13 1.30
N VAL A 80 -3.21 18.67 2.29
CA VAL A 80 -1.92 19.35 2.12
C VAL A 80 -0.84 18.38 2.58
N PRO A 81 0.14 18.03 1.73
CA PRO A 81 1.21 17.10 2.10
C PRO A 81 1.90 17.52 3.40
N SER A 82 2.19 16.58 4.30
CA SER A 82 2.97 16.89 5.50
C SER A 82 4.45 17.08 5.19
N GLU A 83 4.97 16.25 4.30
CA GLU A 83 6.35 16.24 3.80
C GLU A 83 6.36 15.79 2.33
N PHE A 84 7.49 15.98 1.66
CA PHE A 84 7.66 15.71 0.22
C PHE A 84 8.38 14.37 -0.04
N ASP A 85 8.04 13.31 0.71
CA ASP A 85 8.58 11.96 0.50
C ASP A 85 7.48 10.90 0.30
N VAL A 86 7.90 9.70 -0.12
CA VAL A 86 7.00 8.58 -0.45
C VAL A 86 6.20 8.10 0.75
N SER A 87 6.79 8.04 1.94
CA SER A 87 6.16 7.48 3.14
C SER A 87 5.10 8.42 3.69
N ALA A 88 5.39 9.72 3.73
CA ALA A 88 4.44 10.75 4.12
C ALA A 88 3.22 10.76 3.20
N LEU A 89 3.44 10.73 1.89
CA LEU A 89 2.35 10.73 0.91
C LEU A 89 1.46 9.49 1.00
N GLN A 90 2.05 8.32 1.30
CA GLN A 90 1.27 7.11 1.56
C GLN A 90 0.34 7.32 2.76
N GLY A 91 0.85 7.86 3.88
CA GLY A 91 0.07 8.17 5.07
C GLY A 91 -1.06 9.17 4.82
N ASP A 92 -0.80 10.21 4.02
CA ASP A 92 -1.81 11.19 3.62
C ASP A 92 -2.95 10.55 2.80
N ILE A 93 -2.61 9.64 1.87
CA ILE A 93 -3.61 8.88 1.12
C ILE A 93 -4.42 7.99 2.06
N GLU A 94 -3.77 7.26 2.97
CA GLU A 94 -4.46 6.42 3.97
C GLU A 94 -5.46 7.23 4.81
N ASN A 95 -5.08 8.44 5.22
CA ASN A 95 -5.95 9.34 5.97
C ASN A 95 -7.10 9.89 5.10
N CYS A 96 -6.88 10.12 3.80
CA CYS A 96 -7.97 10.41 2.86
C CYS A 96 -8.99 9.26 2.78
N LEU A 97 -8.53 8.01 2.74
CA LEU A 97 -9.41 6.83 2.73
C LEU A 97 -10.22 6.72 4.04
N ARG A 98 -9.58 7.02 5.19
CA ARG A 98 -10.27 7.09 6.48
C ARG A 98 -11.31 8.22 6.54
N LEU A 99 -11.04 9.37 5.92
CA LEU A 99 -12.05 10.43 5.80
C LEU A 99 -13.21 9.98 4.90
N ALA A 100 -12.93 9.33 3.77
CA ALA A 100 -13.96 8.78 2.89
C ALA A 100 -14.89 7.81 3.63
N GLN A 101 -14.34 6.96 4.52
CA GLN A 101 -15.12 6.09 5.41
C GLN A 101 -16.02 6.87 6.36
N LYS A 102 -15.50 7.89 7.04
CA LYS A 102 -16.29 8.74 7.95
C LYS A 102 -17.47 9.40 7.21
N CYS A 103 -17.27 9.73 5.94
CA CYS A 103 -18.29 10.28 5.06
C CYS A 103 -19.17 9.21 4.38
N SER A 104 -18.97 7.92 4.67
CA SER A 104 -19.69 6.79 4.05
C SER A 104 -19.59 6.71 2.52
N PHE A 105 -18.52 7.26 1.93
CA PHE A 105 -18.26 7.17 0.50
C PHE A 105 -17.87 5.76 0.10
N ARG A 106 -18.34 5.27 -1.05
CA ARG A 106 -18.09 3.90 -1.55
C ARG A 106 -17.28 3.87 -2.83
N CYS A 107 -17.13 4.99 -3.54
CA CYS A 107 -16.30 5.10 -4.73
C CYS A 107 -15.52 6.40 -4.72
N ILE A 108 -14.19 6.34 -4.81
CA ILE A 108 -13.36 7.54 -4.89
C ILE A 108 -12.42 7.50 -6.08
N LEU A 109 -12.26 8.66 -6.69
CA LEU A 109 -11.35 8.90 -7.80
C LEU A 109 -10.03 9.44 -7.22
N ILE A 110 -8.92 8.80 -7.58
CA ILE A 110 -7.59 9.20 -7.15
C ILE A 110 -6.70 9.45 -8.38
N PRO A 111 -6.03 10.61 -8.51
CA PRO A 111 -5.15 10.87 -9.63
C PRO A 111 -3.81 10.13 -9.48
N ALA A 112 -2.94 10.23 -10.48
CA ALA A 112 -1.52 9.87 -10.34
C ALA A 112 -0.81 10.88 -9.42
N ILE A 113 -0.98 10.71 -8.10
CA ILE A 113 -0.44 11.59 -7.07
C ILE A 113 1.10 11.46 -7.05
N GLY A 114 1.82 12.58 -7.06
CA GLY A 114 3.28 12.59 -6.97
C GLY A 114 4.01 12.77 -8.30
N THR A 115 3.40 12.41 -9.44
CA THR A 115 4.12 12.33 -10.73
C THR A 115 4.47 13.67 -11.38
N ALA A 116 3.85 14.75 -10.91
CA ALA A 116 4.16 16.11 -11.37
C ALA A 116 5.21 16.75 -10.46
N ASN A 117 4.78 17.69 -9.60
CA ASN A 117 5.67 18.55 -8.82
C ASN A 117 6.52 17.81 -7.77
N PHE A 118 6.20 16.56 -7.44
CA PHE A 118 6.96 15.77 -6.47
C PHE A 118 8.06 14.91 -7.13
N GLY A 119 8.11 14.84 -8.46
CA GLY A 119 9.15 14.10 -9.20
C GLY A 119 9.07 12.58 -9.08
N PHE A 120 7.93 12.03 -8.65
CA PHE A 120 7.78 10.57 -8.52
C PHE A 120 7.73 9.93 -9.90
N SER A 121 8.31 8.74 -10.02
CA SER A 121 8.04 7.90 -11.17
C SER A 121 6.55 7.48 -11.19
N PRO A 122 5.98 7.16 -12.36
CA PRO A 122 4.64 6.57 -12.44
C PRO A 122 4.49 5.32 -11.55
N GLU A 123 5.54 4.51 -11.43
CA GLU A 123 5.59 3.33 -10.58
C GLU A 123 5.54 3.68 -9.09
N ASP A 124 6.29 4.69 -8.65
CA ASP A 124 6.26 5.14 -7.25
C ASP A 124 4.87 5.65 -6.88
N SER A 125 4.24 6.42 -7.77
CA SER A 125 2.86 6.88 -7.60
C SER A 125 1.88 5.70 -7.46
N ALA A 126 1.93 4.75 -8.40
CA ALA A 126 1.07 3.57 -8.39
C ALA A 126 1.27 2.72 -7.11
N ASN A 127 2.52 2.48 -6.72
CA ASN A 127 2.85 1.73 -5.51
C ASN A 127 2.36 2.44 -4.24
N THR A 128 2.57 3.74 -4.14
CA THR A 128 2.12 4.56 -3.00
C THR A 128 0.60 4.45 -2.82
N ILE A 129 -0.16 4.61 -3.91
CA ILE A 129 -1.62 4.49 -3.90
C ILE A 129 -2.06 3.09 -3.48
N LEU A 130 -1.44 2.04 -4.01
CA LEU A 130 -1.83 0.65 -3.72
C LEU A 130 -1.42 0.18 -2.33
N ASN A 131 -0.28 0.63 -1.82
CA ASN A 131 0.13 0.37 -0.45
C ASN A 131 -0.85 1.02 0.53
N ALA A 132 -1.22 2.28 0.30
CA ALA A 132 -2.22 2.97 1.12
C ALA A 132 -3.57 2.24 1.09
N ALA A 133 -4.04 1.81 -0.09
CA ALA A 133 -5.28 1.05 -0.23
C ALA A 133 -5.22 -0.32 0.48
N THR A 134 -4.07 -0.99 0.45
CA THR A 134 -3.84 -2.29 1.11
C THR A 134 -3.83 -2.13 2.63
N ASN A 135 -3.13 -1.13 3.15
CA ASN A 135 -3.12 -0.86 4.60
C ASN A 135 -4.51 -0.46 5.10
N TYR A 136 -5.22 0.33 4.31
CA TYR A 136 -6.60 0.68 4.61
C TYR A 136 -7.52 -0.55 4.65
N SER A 137 -7.42 -1.47 3.70
CA SER A 137 -8.26 -2.68 3.69
C SER A 137 -7.95 -3.66 4.83
N ILE A 138 -6.71 -3.67 5.32
CA ILE A 138 -6.33 -4.48 6.51
C ILE A 138 -6.90 -3.86 7.79
N THR A 139 -6.98 -2.54 7.86
CA THR A 139 -7.36 -1.80 9.09
C THR A 139 -8.82 -1.38 9.13
N SER A 140 -9.59 -1.62 8.06
CA SER A 140 -10.99 -1.21 7.95
C SER A 140 -11.85 -2.23 7.20
N ASN A 141 -13.07 -2.46 7.71
CA ASN A 141 -14.09 -3.29 7.06
C ASN A 141 -14.98 -2.51 6.08
N HIS A 142 -14.68 -1.22 5.83
CA HIS A 142 -15.48 -0.39 4.93
C HIS A 142 -15.19 -0.71 3.47
N ARG A 143 -16.24 -1.06 2.71
CA ARG A 143 -16.12 -1.40 1.30
C ARG A 143 -15.97 -0.14 0.45
N LEU A 144 -14.73 0.19 0.12
CA LEU A 144 -14.36 1.34 -0.70
C LEU A 144 -13.80 0.91 -2.06
N THR A 145 -14.36 1.43 -3.14
CA THR A 145 -13.87 1.25 -4.51
C THR A 145 -12.92 2.38 -4.87
N LEU A 146 -11.68 2.04 -5.21
CA LEU A 146 -10.67 3.00 -5.67
C LEU A 146 -10.60 2.98 -7.20
N ILE A 147 -10.78 4.14 -7.84
CA ILE A 147 -10.57 4.33 -9.28
C ILE A 147 -9.36 5.26 -9.47
N ILE A 148 -8.25 4.68 -9.91
CA ILE A 148 -7.06 5.42 -10.28
C ILE A 148 -7.30 6.03 -11.66
N VAL A 149 -7.23 7.36 -11.75
CA VAL A 149 -7.42 8.12 -12.99
C VAL A 149 -6.08 8.71 -13.43
N VAL A 150 -5.60 8.23 -14.58
CA VAL A 150 -4.34 8.66 -15.16
C VAL A 150 -4.62 9.54 -16.37
N TYR A 151 -4.16 10.78 -16.35
CA TYR A 151 -4.40 11.74 -17.42
C TYR A 151 -3.48 11.49 -18.63
N GLN A 152 -2.17 11.33 -18.38
CA GLN A 152 -1.18 11.14 -19.45
C GLN A 152 -1.11 9.67 -19.86
N GLU A 153 -1.24 9.41 -21.16
CA GLU A 153 -1.30 8.06 -21.73
C GLU A 153 -0.01 7.26 -21.54
N GLU A 154 1.14 7.94 -21.58
CA GLU A 154 2.47 7.35 -21.41
C GLU A 154 2.68 6.70 -20.03
N MET A 155 1.94 7.12 -19.00
CA MET A 155 2.03 6.53 -17.66
C MET A 155 1.19 5.24 -17.50
N LEU A 156 0.23 4.99 -18.41
CA LEU A 156 -0.70 3.86 -18.28
C LEU A 156 0.01 2.49 -18.23
N PRO A 157 1.05 2.21 -19.03
CA PRO A 157 1.77 0.93 -18.94
C PRO A 157 2.39 0.69 -17.56
N ASN A 158 2.99 1.72 -16.96
CA ASN A 158 3.62 1.61 -15.64
C ASN A 158 2.57 1.32 -14.55
N PHE A 159 1.45 2.05 -14.55
CA PHE A 159 0.34 1.80 -13.64
C PHE A 159 -0.27 0.41 -13.82
N LYS A 160 -0.46 -0.05 -15.07
CA LYS A 160 -0.96 -1.40 -15.37
C LYS A 160 -0.02 -2.47 -14.82
N MET A 161 1.28 -2.35 -15.08
CA MET A 161 2.31 -3.28 -14.61
C MET A 161 2.27 -3.42 -13.09
N VAL A 162 2.26 -2.30 -12.35
CA VAL A 162 2.22 -2.31 -10.88
C VAL A 162 0.92 -2.93 -10.36
N LEU A 163 -0.23 -2.60 -10.97
CA LEU A 163 -1.52 -3.17 -10.60
C LEU A 163 -1.56 -4.69 -10.82
N GLU A 164 -1.10 -5.15 -11.98
CA GLU A 164 -1.05 -6.57 -12.32
C GLU A 164 -0.14 -7.34 -11.35
N ASP A 165 1.03 -6.80 -11.03
CA ASP A 165 1.93 -7.44 -10.07
C ASP A 165 1.30 -7.49 -8.67
N LYS A 166 0.74 -6.40 -8.16
CA LYS A 166 0.02 -6.39 -6.87
C LYS A 166 -1.13 -7.41 -6.84
N MET A 167 -1.88 -7.54 -7.94
CA MET A 167 -2.96 -8.53 -8.03
C MET A 167 -2.44 -9.98 -8.05
N LYS A 168 -1.32 -10.26 -8.74
CA LYS A 168 -0.70 -11.60 -8.71
C LYS A 168 -0.35 -12.02 -7.28
N TYR A 169 0.21 -11.12 -6.48
CA TYR A 169 0.52 -11.44 -5.08
C TYR A 169 -0.75 -11.57 -4.23
N ALA A 170 -1.77 -10.72 -4.44
CA ALA A 170 -3.01 -10.75 -3.68
C ALA A 170 -3.84 -12.03 -3.89
N LEU A 171 -3.76 -12.64 -5.08
CA LEU A 171 -4.42 -13.91 -5.41
C LEU A 171 -3.74 -15.14 -4.78
N VAL A 172 -2.55 -14.98 -4.20
CA VAL A 172 -1.90 -16.09 -3.50
C VAL A 172 -2.49 -16.19 -2.09
N ASP A 173 -3.23 -17.27 -1.88
CA ASP A 173 -3.73 -17.69 -0.57
C ASP A 173 -2.56 -18.00 0.36
N ILE A 174 -2.65 -17.49 1.59
CA ILE A 174 -1.76 -17.91 2.66
C ILE A 174 -2.17 -19.30 3.16
N PRO A 175 -1.25 -20.10 3.71
CA PRO A 175 -1.59 -21.43 4.19
C PRO A 175 -2.66 -21.38 5.29
N SER A 176 -3.69 -22.20 5.17
CA SER A 176 -4.84 -22.21 6.08
C SER A 176 -4.48 -22.61 7.52
N ASN A 177 -3.34 -23.29 7.71
CA ASN A 177 -2.80 -23.65 9.02
C ASN A 177 -1.98 -22.53 9.68
N TRP A 178 -1.89 -21.35 9.07
CA TRP A 178 -1.25 -20.19 9.69
C TRP A 178 -2.14 -19.57 10.75
N ALA A 179 -1.52 -19.18 11.87
CA ALA A 179 -2.19 -18.39 12.89
C ALA A 179 -2.58 -17.02 12.33
N GLU A 180 -3.61 -16.40 12.91
CA GLU A 180 -4.02 -15.05 12.53
C GLU A 180 -2.84 -14.07 12.64
N GLN A 181 -2.74 -13.16 11.66
CA GLN A 181 -1.67 -12.16 11.66
C GLN A 181 -2.02 -11.05 12.66
N PRO A 182 -1.15 -10.75 13.64
CA PRO A 182 -1.40 -9.67 14.58
C PRO A 182 -1.47 -8.32 13.86
N ASN A 183 -2.42 -7.47 14.24
CA ASN A 183 -2.60 -6.16 13.61
C ASN A 183 -1.32 -5.31 13.72
N GLY A 184 -0.92 -4.68 12.62
CA GLY A 184 0.27 -3.83 12.54
C GLY A 184 1.62 -4.56 12.60
N LYS A 185 1.65 -5.91 12.56
CA LYS A 185 2.90 -6.69 12.55
C LYS A 185 3.13 -7.34 11.18
N VAL A 186 4.29 -7.08 10.57
CA VAL A 186 4.72 -7.70 9.30
C VAL A 186 5.10 -9.18 9.50
N VAL A 187 5.66 -9.51 10.66
CA VAL A 187 6.14 -10.85 11.03
C VAL A 187 5.40 -11.33 12.28
N HIS A 188 4.96 -12.59 12.26
CA HIS A 188 4.48 -13.31 13.44
C HIS A 188 5.27 -14.61 13.61
N LEU A 189 6.00 -14.73 14.73
CA LEU A 189 6.68 -15.97 15.11
C LEU A 189 5.71 -16.87 15.87
N VAL A 190 5.49 -18.08 15.37
CA VAL A 190 4.57 -19.05 15.96
C VAL A 190 5.37 -20.25 16.45
N ASN A 191 5.36 -20.49 17.77
CA ASN A 191 5.94 -21.70 18.34
C ASN A 191 5.17 -22.93 17.85
N LEU A 192 5.88 -23.85 17.20
CA LEU A 192 5.28 -25.09 16.73
C LEU A 192 5.21 -26.12 17.87
N PRO A 193 4.02 -26.69 18.18
CA PRO A 193 3.92 -27.77 19.14
C PRO A 193 4.71 -28.99 18.67
N GLN A 194 5.42 -29.66 19.58
CA GLN A 194 6.19 -30.87 19.26
C GLN A 194 5.31 -32.00 18.69
N SER A 195 4.03 -32.00 19.04
CA SER A 195 3.03 -32.94 18.52
C SER A 195 2.59 -32.64 17.09
N SER A 196 2.84 -31.44 16.56
CA SER A 196 2.40 -31.06 15.22
C SER A 196 3.20 -31.77 14.12
N ASP A 197 2.53 -32.05 13.00
CA ASP A 197 3.18 -32.69 11.84
C ASP A 197 4.32 -31.85 11.30
N GLU A 198 4.13 -30.54 11.22
CA GLU A 198 5.15 -29.60 10.74
C GLU A 198 6.40 -29.60 11.63
N TYR A 199 6.24 -29.65 12.96
CA TYR A 199 7.38 -29.77 13.86
C TYR A 199 8.17 -31.06 13.59
N ARG A 200 7.46 -32.20 13.56
CA ARG A 200 8.07 -33.52 13.36
C ARG A 200 8.76 -33.63 12.00
N GLU A 201 8.16 -33.08 10.96
CA GLU A 201 8.73 -33.06 9.61
C GLU A 201 10.02 -32.22 9.55
N ASN A 202 10.00 -30.99 10.08
CA ASN A 202 11.18 -30.12 10.07
C ASN A 202 12.30 -30.67 10.96
N LEU A 203 11.98 -31.24 12.12
CA LEU A 203 12.97 -31.92 12.97
C LEU A 203 13.62 -33.10 12.25
N LYS A 204 12.83 -33.93 11.56
CA LYS A 204 13.35 -35.05 10.76
C LYS A 204 14.27 -34.56 9.64
N LEU A 205 13.89 -33.50 8.92
CA LEU A 205 14.72 -32.93 7.85
C LEU A 205 16.03 -32.35 8.39
N PHE A 206 15.99 -31.68 9.53
CA PHE A 206 17.18 -31.12 10.17
C PHE A 206 18.16 -32.23 10.62
N ASN A 207 17.65 -33.28 11.27
CA ASN A 207 18.47 -34.41 11.73
C ASN A 207 19.08 -35.20 10.57
N ASN A 208 18.33 -35.36 9.46
CA ASN A 208 18.86 -35.98 8.25
C ASN A 208 20.00 -35.19 7.59
N GLY A 209 20.17 -33.90 7.95
CA GLY A 209 21.27 -33.05 7.52
C GLY A 209 22.59 -33.30 8.27
N ASN A 210 22.71 -34.38 9.05
CA ASN A 210 23.86 -34.67 9.94
C ASN A 210 24.13 -33.55 10.96
N SER A 211 23.07 -32.95 11.48
CA SER A 211 23.20 -31.95 12.54
C SER A 211 23.66 -32.59 13.85
N VAL A 212 24.62 -31.96 14.53
CA VAL A 212 25.09 -32.32 15.88
C VAL A 212 24.37 -31.55 16.99
N TYR A 213 23.41 -30.71 16.62
CA TYR A 213 22.74 -29.81 17.55
C TYR A 213 21.44 -30.40 18.09
N GLU A 214 21.21 -30.19 19.39
CA GLU A 214 19.92 -30.47 20.02
C GLU A 214 18.92 -29.33 19.72
N VAL A 215 17.75 -29.69 19.18
CA VAL A 215 16.69 -28.71 18.86
C VAL A 215 15.88 -28.41 20.11
N THR A 216 16.03 -27.20 20.65
CA THR A 216 15.28 -26.74 21.82
C THR A 216 13.89 -26.20 21.46
N LYS A 217 13.74 -25.59 20.28
CA LYS A 217 12.50 -24.98 19.81
C LYS A 217 12.47 -24.88 18.29
N ILE A 218 11.28 -24.93 17.70
CA ILE A 218 11.04 -24.61 16.29
C ILE A 218 9.94 -23.55 16.22
N GLU A 219 10.23 -22.43 15.55
CA GLU A 219 9.27 -21.36 15.28
C GLU A 219 9.02 -21.24 13.79
N ARG A 220 7.73 -21.17 13.43
CA ARG A 220 7.34 -20.78 12.09
C ARG A 220 7.38 -19.25 11.99
N ILE A 221 8.05 -18.76 10.96
CA ILE A 221 8.01 -17.35 10.58
C ILE A 221 6.81 -17.13 9.66
N GLN A 222 5.79 -16.43 10.12
CA GLN A 222 4.68 -16.00 9.28
C GLN A 222 4.93 -14.58 8.79
N ASN A 223 5.29 -14.47 7.51
CA ASN A 223 5.37 -13.21 6.78
C ASN A 223 4.57 -13.37 5.47
N PRO A 224 3.28 -12.98 5.46
CA PRO A 224 2.42 -13.15 4.28
C PRO A 224 2.98 -12.52 3.01
N GLY A 225 3.66 -11.38 3.12
CA GLY A 225 4.26 -10.69 1.97
C GLY A 225 5.36 -11.53 1.32
N LEU A 226 6.33 -12.00 2.13
CA LEU A 226 7.42 -12.85 1.64
C LEU A 226 6.93 -14.20 1.14
N TYR A 227 5.92 -14.79 1.79
CA TYR A 227 5.32 -16.05 1.32
C TYR A 227 4.71 -15.89 -0.07
N ARG A 228 3.89 -14.85 -0.28
CA ARG A 228 3.30 -14.58 -1.60
C ARG A 228 4.38 -14.32 -2.66
N ALA A 229 5.42 -13.57 -2.30
CA ALA A 229 6.56 -13.34 -3.18
C ALA A 229 7.25 -14.65 -3.60
N TYR A 230 7.47 -15.54 -2.63
CA TYR A 230 8.03 -16.87 -2.87
C TYR A 230 7.14 -17.71 -3.79
N ILE A 231 5.82 -17.77 -3.57
CA ILE A 231 4.91 -18.57 -4.41
C ILE A 231 4.87 -18.08 -5.85
N VAL A 232 4.75 -16.76 -6.07
CA VAL A 232 4.78 -16.18 -7.42
C VAL A 232 6.13 -16.48 -8.11
N LYS A 233 7.24 -16.37 -7.36
CA LYS A 233 8.57 -16.70 -7.91
C LYS A 233 8.67 -18.18 -8.23
N ARG A 234 8.22 -19.07 -7.34
CA ARG A 234 8.21 -20.52 -7.53
C ARG A 234 7.43 -20.91 -8.79
N GLN A 235 6.25 -20.33 -9.01
CA GLN A 235 5.44 -20.57 -10.21
C GLN A 235 6.13 -20.11 -11.50
N SER A 236 6.75 -18.92 -11.51
CA SER A 236 7.45 -18.41 -12.70
C SER A 236 8.73 -19.20 -13.05
N MET A 237 9.31 -19.88 -12.06
CA MET A 237 10.51 -20.72 -12.19
C MET A 237 10.18 -22.22 -12.31
N ALA A 238 8.90 -22.61 -12.24
CA ALA A 238 8.48 -24.01 -12.28
C ALA A 238 9.00 -24.71 -13.55
N GLY A 239 9.60 -25.89 -13.36
CA GLY A 239 10.23 -26.65 -14.46
C GLY A 239 11.58 -26.12 -14.95
N LYS A 240 12.08 -25.01 -14.40
CA LYS A 240 13.37 -24.40 -14.77
C LYS A 240 14.46 -24.54 -13.70
N VAL A 241 14.09 -24.86 -12.47
CA VAL A 241 15.00 -24.91 -11.33
C VAL A 241 14.77 -26.14 -10.45
N ASN A 242 15.83 -26.59 -9.79
CA ASN A 242 15.77 -27.60 -8.74
C ASN A 242 15.53 -26.91 -7.39
N GLU A 243 14.30 -26.97 -6.89
CA GLU A 243 13.92 -26.42 -5.59
C GLU A 243 14.30 -27.38 -4.46
N ARG A 244 15.02 -26.88 -3.45
CA ARG A 244 15.49 -27.66 -2.29
C ARG A 244 15.16 -26.95 -0.98
N ARG A 245 14.90 -27.74 0.07
CA ARG A 245 14.81 -27.26 1.46
C ARG A 245 16.20 -27.36 2.09
N LEU A 246 16.71 -26.25 2.62
CA LEU A 246 18.06 -26.14 3.16
C LEU A 246 18.00 -25.49 4.55
N PHE A 247 19.06 -25.74 5.32
CA PHE A 247 19.29 -25.11 6.62
C PHE A 247 20.57 -24.29 6.56
N HIS A 248 20.61 -23.17 7.28
CA HIS A 248 21.82 -22.40 7.50
C HIS A 248 21.84 -21.89 8.94
N GLY A 249 23.02 -21.75 9.51
CA GLY A 249 23.20 -20.98 10.74
C GLY A 249 23.27 -19.48 10.44
N THR A 250 22.93 -18.67 11.43
CA THR A 250 23.12 -17.21 11.39
C THR A 250 23.30 -16.67 12.81
N ASN A 251 23.88 -15.47 12.93
CA ASN A 251 23.97 -14.75 14.18
C ASN A 251 22.59 -14.23 14.64
N ALA A 252 22.34 -14.23 15.95
CA ALA A 252 21.08 -13.74 16.54
C ALA A 252 20.71 -12.30 16.11
N THR A 253 21.71 -11.45 15.88
CA THR A 253 21.51 -10.06 15.44
C THR A 253 20.93 -9.90 14.02
N ASN A 254 20.96 -10.97 13.21
CA ASN A 254 20.42 -10.96 11.85
C ASN A 254 18.98 -11.50 11.76
N ILE A 255 18.45 -12.12 12.83
CA ILE A 255 17.16 -12.82 12.82
C ILE A 255 16.03 -11.89 12.37
N ASP A 256 15.90 -10.71 12.98
CA ASP A 256 14.83 -9.77 12.66
C ASP A 256 14.90 -9.28 11.20
N LYS A 257 16.12 -9.07 10.68
CA LYS A 257 16.33 -8.67 9.30
C LYS A 257 15.91 -9.76 8.33
N ILE A 258 16.28 -11.01 8.59
CA ILE A 258 15.91 -12.17 7.75
C ILE A 258 14.39 -12.36 7.75
N ASN A 259 13.78 -12.31 8.93
CA ASN A 259 12.34 -12.50 9.09
C ASN A 259 11.53 -11.41 8.36
N THR A 260 12.04 -10.18 8.33
CA THR A 260 11.36 -9.03 7.72
C THR A 260 11.64 -8.90 6.23
N ASN A 261 12.90 -9.09 5.81
CA ASN A 261 13.40 -8.66 4.50
C ASN A 261 13.86 -9.80 3.56
N ASN A 262 13.55 -11.06 3.90
CA ASN A 262 13.99 -12.28 3.21
C ASN A 262 15.44 -12.69 3.52
N PHE A 263 15.78 -13.94 3.22
CA PHE A 263 17.12 -14.48 3.41
C PHE A 263 18.14 -13.79 2.48
N SER A 264 19.30 -13.44 3.04
CA SER A 264 20.50 -13.05 2.30
C SER A 264 21.63 -14.01 2.59
N ARG A 265 22.34 -14.43 1.55
CA ARG A 265 23.54 -15.29 1.66
C ARG A 265 24.64 -14.68 2.53
N SER A 266 24.65 -13.36 2.70
CA SER A 266 25.63 -12.66 3.55
C SER A 266 25.50 -13.00 5.02
N PHE A 267 24.35 -13.51 5.46
CA PHE A 267 24.10 -13.85 6.86
C PHE A 267 24.33 -15.34 7.17
N ALA A 268 24.75 -16.13 6.19
CA ALA A 268 24.93 -17.57 6.34
C ALA A 268 26.31 -17.90 6.92
N GLY A 269 26.35 -18.83 7.89
CA GLY A 269 27.60 -19.31 8.50
C GLY A 269 28.19 -18.40 9.58
N GLU A 270 27.42 -17.43 10.07
CA GLU A 270 27.80 -16.52 11.15
C GLU A 270 27.37 -17.03 12.55
N ASN A 271 27.23 -18.35 12.71
CA ASN A 271 26.67 -19.02 13.88
C ASN A 271 27.71 -19.60 14.84
#